data_AF-A0A4R6NYJ4-F1
#
_entry.id   AF-A0A4R6NYJ4-F1
#
_cell.length_a   1.000
_cell.length_b   1.000
_cell.length_c   1.000
_cell.angle_alpha   90.00
_cell.angle_beta   90.00
_cell.angle_gamma   90.00
#
_symmetry.space_group_name_H-M   'P 1'
#
loop_
_entity.id
_entity.type
_entity.pdbx_description
1 polymer ?
#
loop_
_entity_poly.entity_id
_entity_poly.type
_entity_poly.pdbx_seq_one_letter_code
_entity_poly.pdbx_strand_id
1 'polypeptide(L)' 'MAFTPIRMVSPDGRECLVGSPTERENLHAQGYRAVTEPAPTRTADPKPATPRPAPKK' A
#
# COMPACT_ATOMS: atom_id res chain seq x y z
N MET A 1 -12.07 -2.92 20.50
CA MET A 1 -10.92 -3.17 19.59
C MET A 1 -11.37 -2.74 18.20
N ALA A 2 -10.71 -1.78 17.56
CA ALA A 2 -11.08 -1.34 16.21
C ALA A 2 -10.36 -2.22 15.18
N PHE A 3 -11.13 -2.83 14.27
CA PHE A 3 -10.58 -3.62 13.18
C PHE A 3 -10.18 -2.69 12.03
N THR A 4 -8.93 -2.77 11.57
CA THR A 4 -8.48 -2.03 10.39
C THR A 4 -8.91 -2.78 9.14
N PRO A 5 -9.77 -2.20 8.28
CA PRO A 5 -10.19 -2.87 7.06
C PRO A 5 -9.00 -3.10 6.12
N ILE A 6 -8.97 -4.27 5.48
CA ILE A 6 -7.89 -4.70 4.57
C ILE A 6 -8.45 -4.75 3.15
N ARG A 7 -7.69 -4.29 2.16
CA ARG A 7 -8.07 -4.44 0.75
C ARG A 7 -7.75 -5.85 0.26
N MET A 8 -8.65 -6.46 -0.47
CA MET A 8 -8.46 -7.75 -1.13
C MET A 8 -8.73 -7.61 -2.63
N VAL A 9 -7.93 -8.30 -3.44
CA VAL A 9 -8.06 -8.36 -4.91
C VAL A 9 -8.55 -9.74 -5.30
N SER A 10 -9.64 -9.76 -6.06
CA SER A 10 -10.16 -10.94 -6.74
C SER A 10 -9.22 -11.44 -7.84
N PRO A 11 -9.32 -12.72 -8.24
CA PRO A 11 -8.56 -13.22 -9.39
C PRO A 11 -8.88 -12.48 -10.71
N ASP A 12 -10.05 -11.87 -10.83
CA ASP A 12 -10.47 -11.01 -11.93
C ASP A 12 -9.95 -9.56 -11.86
N GLY A 13 -9.20 -9.22 -10.80
CA GLY A 13 -8.53 -7.92 -10.65
C GLY A 13 -9.38 -6.83 -9.99
N ARG A 14 -10.57 -7.14 -9.50
CA ARG A 14 -11.40 -6.22 -8.71
C ARG A 14 -10.97 -6.15 -7.26
N GLU A 15 -10.97 -4.95 -6.70
CA GLU A 15 -10.63 -4.65 -5.31
C GLU A 15 -11.87 -4.50 -4.42
N CYS A 16 -11.82 -5.07 -3.22
CA CYS A 16 -12.86 -4.93 -2.18
C CYS A 16 -12.22 -4.63 -0.81
N LEU A 17 -12.91 -3.84 0.01
CA LEU A 17 -12.51 -3.59 1.40
C LEU A 17 -13.18 -4.58 2.34
N VAL A 18 -12.39 -5.20 3.21
CA VAL A 18 -12.83 -6.26 4.12
C VAL A 18 -12.63 -5.79 5.55
N GLY A 19 -13.73 -5.68 6.29
CA GLY A 19 -13.77 -5.19 7.68
C GLY A 19 -13.84 -6.28 8.74
N SER A 20 -13.80 -7.55 8.35
CA SER A 20 -13.94 -8.69 9.27
C SER A 20 -12.94 -9.80 8.95
N PRO A 21 -12.39 -10.47 9.98
CA PRO A 21 -11.50 -11.61 9.76
C PRO A 21 -12.22 -12.79 9.07
N THR A 22 -13.50 -13.02 9.38
CA THR A 22 -14.29 -14.09 8.74
C THR A 22 -14.48 -13.85 7.24
N GLU A 23 -14.77 -12.62 6.83
CA GLU A 23 -14.89 -12.27 5.41
C GLU A 23 -13.55 -12.45 4.68
N ARG A 24 -12.44 -12.10 5.34
CA ARG A 24 -11.09 -12.28 4.79
C ARG A 24 -10.80 -13.75 4.48
N GLU A 25 -11.05 -14.65 5.44
CA GLU A 25 -10.83 -16.09 5.26
C GLU A 25 -11.71 -16.67 4.14
N ASN A 26 -12.98 -16.24 4.07
CA ASN A 26 -13.89 -16.64 2.99
C ASN A 26 -13.42 -16.16 1.61
N LEU A 27 -12.85 -14.96 1.53
CA LEU A 27 -12.31 -14.41 0.28
C LEU A 27 -11.00 -15.10 -0.11
N HIS A 28 -10.14 -15.46 0.85
CA HIS A 28 -8.96 -16.29 0.59
C HIS A 28 -9.34 -17.65 -0.01
N ALA A 29 -10.38 -18.31 0.51
CA ALA A 29 -10.89 -19.56 -0.05
C ALA A 29 -11.41 -19.42 -1.50
N GLN A 30 -11.87 -18.22 -1.86
CA GLN A 30 -12.31 -17.88 -3.23
C GLN A 30 -11.15 -17.43 -4.14
N GLY A 31 -9.91 -17.45 -3.66
CA GLY A 31 -8.73 -17.06 -4.43
C GLY A 31 -8.41 -15.57 -4.42
N TYR A 32 -9.08 -14.78 -3.58
CA TYR A 32 -8.71 -13.39 -3.39
C TYR A 32 -7.38 -13.28 -2.64
N ARG A 33 -6.62 -12.24 -2.96
CA ARG A 33 -5.32 -11.95 -2.34
C ARG A 33 -5.41 -10.65 -1.55
N ALA A 34 -4.90 -10.65 -0.33
CA ALA A 34 -4.76 -9.42 0.43
C ALA A 34 -3.78 -8.48 -0.28
N VAL A 35 -4.25 -7.27 -0.59
CA VAL A 35 -3.39 -6.16 -0.99
C VAL A 35 -2.97 -5.46 0.28
N THR A 36 -1.85 -5.91 0.83
CA THR A 36 -1.07 -5.06 1.70
C THR A 36 -0.49 -3.99 0.77
N GLU A 37 -1.10 -2.81 0.72
CA GLU A 37 -0.39 -1.64 0.19
C GLU A 37 0.97 -1.65 0.90
N PRO A 38 2.11 -1.68 0.18
CA PRO A 38 3.39 -1.54 0.85
C PRO A 38 3.26 -0.26 1.66
N ALA A 39 3.36 -0.37 2.99
CA ALA A 39 3.35 0.76 3.90
C ALA A 39 4.14 1.86 3.20
N PRO A 40 3.59 3.08 2.98
CA PRO A 40 4.24 4.06 2.14
C PRO A 40 5.65 4.17 2.67
N THR A 41 6.59 3.59 1.93
CA THR A 41 7.99 3.73 2.24
C THR A 41 8.12 5.21 2.08
N ARG A 42 8.29 5.89 3.22
CA ARG A 42 8.66 7.28 3.27
C ARG A 42 10.09 7.36 2.76
N THR A 43 10.32 6.92 1.52
CA THR A 43 11.41 7.35 0.69
C THR A 43 11.01 8.75 0.21
N ALA A 44 10.91 9.66 1.17
CA ALA A 44 11.52 10.95 0.93
C ALA A 44 13.02 10.62 0.82
N ASP A 45 13.45 10.23 -0.37
CA ASP A 45 14.80 10.51 -0.83
C ASP A 45 14.77 12.03 -1.07
N PRO A 46 15.28 12.89 -0.16
CA PRO A 46 15.68 14.19 -0.60
C PRO A 46 16.83 13.92 -1.56
N LYS A 47 16.54 13.93 -2.87
CA LYS A 47 17.56 14.09 -3.90
C LYS A 47 18.57 15.09 -3.33
N PRO A 48 19.86 14.75 -3.17
CA PRO A 48 20.83 15.76 -2.80
C PRO A 48 20.79 16.76 -3.95
N ALA A 49 20.14 17.89 -3.72
CA ALA A 49 20.23 19.03 -4.60
C ALA A 49 21.67 19.48 -4.45
N THR A 50 22.55 18.93 -5.29
CA THR A 50 23.91 19.40 -5.48
C THR A 50 23.77 20.90 -5.75
N PRO A 51 24.22 21.79 -4.86
CA PRO A 51 24.21 23.19 -5.20
C PRO A 51 25.21 23.34 -6.36
N ARG A 52 24.68 23.63 -7.54
CA ARG A 52 25.48 24.03 -8.69
C ARG A 52 26.38 25.19 -8.24
N PRO A 53 27.71 25.14 -8.40
CA PRO A 53 28.54 26.25 -7.99
C PRO A 53 28.44 27.40 -9.02
N ALA A 54 28.65 28.62 -8.50
CA ALA A 54 29.04 29.89 -9.15
C ALA A 54 27.93 30.96 -9.34
N PRO A 55 28.27 32.28 -9.39
CA PRO A 55 29.60 32.90 -9.33
C PRO A 55 29.76 34.06 -8.31
N LYS A 56 31.04 34.39 -8.02
CA LYS A 56 31.52 35.56 -7.28
C LYS A 56 30.95 36.88 -7.81
N LYS A 57 30.70 37.81 -6.89
CA LYS A 57 30.76 39.27 -7.14
C LYS A 57 31.63 39.92 -6.09
#